data_AF-A0A380DU96-F1
#
_entry.id   AF-A0A380DU96-F1
#
_cell.length_a   1.000
_cell.length_b   1.000
_cell.length_c   1.000
_cell.angle_alpha   90.00
_cell.angle_beta   90.00
_cell.angle_gamma   90.00
#
_symmetry.space_group_name_H-M   'P 1'
#
loop_
_entity.id
_entity.type
_entity.pdbx_description
1 polymer ?
#
loop_
_entity_poly.entity_id
_entity_poly.type
_entity_poly.pdbx_seq_one_letter_code
_entity_poly.pdbx_strand_id
1 'polypeptide(L)'
;MILQIVGYKKSGKTTLMRHIVSFLKSHGYTVATIKHHGHGKEDIQLQDSDVDHMKHFEAGADQSIVQGFQYQQTVTRVDNQNLTQIIEKSVTIDTNIVLVEGFKMLILKKS
;
A
#
# COMPACT_ATOMS: atom_id res chain seq x y z
N MET A 1 -12.30 9.50 1.19
CA MET A 1 -13.19 8.42 0.70
C MET A 1 -12.38 7.14 0.52
N ILE A 2 -12.93 5.96 0.83
CA ILE A 2 -12.27 4.66 0.61
C ILE A 2 -13.04 3.88 -0.45
N LEU A 3 -12.34 3.37 -1.46
CA LEU A 3 -12.90 2.56 -2.54
C LEU A 3 -12.12 1.24 -2.66
N GLN A 4 -12.82 0.11 -2.57
CA GLN A 4 -12.20 -1.20 -2.57
C GLN A 4 -12.53 -1.98 -3.86
N ILE A 5 -11.50 -2.51 -4.49
CA ILE A 5 -11.58 -3.35 -5.69
C ILE A 5 -11.27 -4.80 -5.30
N VAL A 6 -12.32 -5.62 -5.27
CA VAL A 6 -12.25 -7.06 -4.99
C VAL A 6 -12.41 -7.88 -6.28
N GLY A 7 -11.64 -8.97 -6.42
CA GLY A 7 -11.70 -9.84 -7.60
C GLY A 7 -10.63 -10.94 -7.58
N TYR A 8 -10.73 -11.93 -8.46
CA TYR A 8 -9.81 -13.09 -8.53
C TYR A 8 -8.41 -12.72 -9.04
N LYS A 9 -7.36 -13.48 -8.66
CA LYS A 9 -5.99 -13.26 -9.13
C LYS A 9 -5.98 -13.32 -10.68
N LYS A 10 -5.18 -12.46 -11.33
CA LYS A 10 -5.12 -12.31 -12.80
C LYS A 10 -6.39 -11.80 -13.50
N SER A 11 -7.38 -11.25 -12.78
CA SER A 11 -8.60 -10.69 -13.38
C SER A 11 -8.46 -9.25 -13.92
N GLY A 12 -7.23 -8.77 -14.20
CA GLY A 12 -7.01 -7.40 -14.68
C GLY A 12 -7.12 -6.27 -13.63
N LYS A 13 -7.20 -6.60 -12.33
CA LYS A 13 -7.32 -5.59 -11.24
C LYS A 13 -6.23 -4.52 -11.27
N THR A 14 -4.98 -4.93 -11.50
CA THR A 14 -3.86 -3.99 -11.54
C THR A 14 -3.99 -3.02 -12.73
N THR A 15 -4.47 -3.49 -13.89
CA THR A 15 -4.77 -2.61 -15.03
C THR A 15 -5.89 -1.63 -14.69
N LEU A 16 -6.96 -2.10 -14.08
CA LEU A 16 -8.07 -1.25 -13.64
C LEU A 16 -7.61 -0.20 -12.61
N MET A 17 -6.84 -0.60 -11.59
CA MET A 17 -6.27 0.30 -10.59
C MET A 17 -5.45 1.41 -11.24
N ARG A 18 -4.60 1.08 -12.21
CA ARG A 18 -3.79 2.06 -12.95
C ARG A 18 -4.67 3.07 -13.70
N HIS A 19 -5.72 2.61 -14.38
CA HIS A 19 -6.63 3.52 -15.09
C HIS A 19 -7.40 4.44 -14.14
N ILE A 20 -7.88 3.92 -13.01
CA ILE A 20 -8.59 4.72 -12.01
C ILE A 20 -7.65 5.76 -11.40
N VAL A 21 -6.43 5.39 -11.02
CA VAL A 21 -5.44 6.34 -10.51
C VAL A 21 -5.17 7.44 -11.54
N SER A 22 -4.90 7.08 -12.80
CA SER A 22 -4.66 8.05 -13.87
C SER A 22 -5.82 9.03 -14.03
N PHE A 23 -7.05 8.52 -14.08
CA PHE A 23 -8.27 9.32 -14.17
C PHE A 23 -8.44 10.26 -12.98
N LEU A 24 -8.29 9.77 -11.74
CA LEU A 24 -8.44 10.61 -10.55
C LEU A 24 -7.36 11.71 -10.49
N LYS A 25 -6.12 11.37 -10.84
CA LYS A 25 -5.02 12.33 -10.91
C LYS A 25 -5.26 13.40 -11.99
N SER A 26 -5.82 13.04 -13.15
CA SER A 26 -6.15 14.02 -14.20
C SER A 26 -7.27 14.98 -13.80
N HIS A 27 -8.01 14.68 -12.73
CA HIS A 27 -9.05 15.53 -12.15
C HIS A 27 -8.60 16.23 -10.85
N GLY A 28 -7.30 16.22 -10.53
CA GLY A 28 -6.75 16.98 -9.40
C GLY A 28 -6.86 16.31 -8.02
N TYR A 29 -7.34 15.07 -7.94
CA TYR A 29 -7.44 14.38 -6.65
C TYR A 29 -6.07 13.91 -6.13
N THR A 30 -5.86 13.92 -4.82
CA THR A 30 -4.79 13.16 -4.15
C THR A 30 -5.27 11.74 -3.89
N VAL A 31 -4.43 10.76 -4.22
CA VAL A 31 -4.79 9.33 -4.23
C VAL A 31 -3.72 8.53 -3.52
N ALA A 32 -4.13 7.72 -2.54
CA ALA A 32 -3.31 6.67 -1.96
C ALA A 32 -3.80 5.30 -2.45
N THR A 33 -2.89 4.35 -2.58
CA THR A 33 -3.23 2.97 -2.96
C THR A 33 -2.74 1.99 -1.92
N ILE A 34 -3.57 1.03 -1.56
CA ILE A 34 -3.25 -0.06 -0.64
C ILE A 34 -3.48 -1.37 -1.37
N LYS A 35 -2.49 -2.25 -1.35
CA LYS A 35 -2.61 -3.59 -1.94
C LYS A 35 -2.34 -4.63 -0.87
N HIS A 36 -3.27 -5.56 -0.71
CA HIS A 36 -3.13 -6.69 0.21
C HIS A 36 -2.71 -7.95 -0.55
N HIS A 37 -1.60 -8.57 -0.15
CA HIS A 37 -1.17 -9.85 -0.69
C HIS A 37 -1.98 -10.98 -0.04
N GLY A 38 -3.10 -11.35 -0.66
CA GLY A 38 -4.14 -12.19 -0.02
C GLY A 38 -3.90 -13.70 0.01
N HIS A 39 -2.70 -14.22 -0.24
CA HIS A 39 -2.49 -15.66 -0.40
C HIS A 39 -1.23 -16.16 0.32
N GLY A 40 -1.36 -16.51 1.61
CA GLY A 40 -0.38 -17.35 2.32
C GLY A 40 0.30 -16.69 3.51
N LYS A 41 1.20 -17.45 4.15
CA LYS A 41 2.17 -16.98 5.15
C LYS A 41 3.44 -16.38 4.50
N GLU A 42 3.39 -16.16 3.18
CA GLU A 42 4.53 -15.65 2.41
C GLU A 42 4.48 -14.13 2.42
N ASP A 43 5.60 -13.53 2.79
CA ASP A 43 5.78 -12.08 2.79
C ASP A 43 5.89 -11.51 1.36
N ILE A 44 5.75 -10.19 1.27
CA ILE A 44 6.03 -9.47 0.04
C ILE A 44 7.52 -9.55 -0.31
N GLN A 45 7.83 -9.53 -1.59
CA GLN A 45 9.20 -9.34 -2.03
C GLN A 45 9.63 -7.89 -1.72
N LEU A 46 10.64 -7.74 -0.88
CA LEU A 46 11.29 -6.47 -0.60
C LEU A 46 12.34 -6.17 -1.68
N GLN A 47 12.83 -4.93 -1.69
CA GLN A 47 13.96 -4.55 -2.55
C GLN A 47 15.23 -5.32 -2.18
N ASP A 48 16.18 -5.30 -3.11
CA ASP A 48 17.51 -5.85 -2.92
C ASP A 48 18.16 -5.35 -1.62
N SER A 49 18.77 -6.26 -0.88
CA SER A 49 19.50 -6.01 0.37
C SER A 49 20.73 -5.12 0.18
N ASP A 50 21.23 -4.98 -1.05
CA ASP A 50 22.46 -4.24 -1.34
C ASP A 50 22.35 -2.73 -1.17
N VAL A 51 21.13 -2.17 -1.07
CA VAL A 51 20.93 -0.73 -0.79
C VAL A 51 20.98 -0.45 0.73
N ASP A 52 21.62 0.65 1.12
CA ASP A 52 21.98 0.90 2.52
C ASP A 52 20.80 0.94 3.49
N HIS A 53 19.66 1.51 3.07
CA HIS A 53 18.47 1.53 3.92
C HIS A 53 17.91 0.12 4.18
N MET A 54 18.09 -0.83 3.26
CA MET A 54 17.69 -2.22 3.46
C MET A 54 18.67 -2.94 4.39
N LYS A 55 19.97 -2.65 4.32
CA LYS A 55 20.96 -3.16 5.28
C LYS A 55 20.63 -2.77 6.72
N HIS A 56 20.18 -1.53 6.94
CA HIS A 56 19.71 -1.09 8.27
C HIS A 56 18.50 -1.93 8.75
N PHE A 57 17.58 -2.24 7.84
CA PHE A 57 16.39 -3.04 8.14
C PHE A 57 16.74 -4.50 8.46
N GLU A 58 17.70 -5.08 7.72
CA GLU A 58 18.23 -6.43 7.96
C GLU A 58 19.04 -6.53 9.25
N ALA A 59 19.76 -5.46 9.61
CA ALA A 59 20.46 -5.34 10.88
C ALA A 59 19.52 -5.29 12.09
N GLY A 60 18.20 -5.20 11.88
CA GLY A 60 17.19 -5.32 12.92
C GLY A 60 16.37 -4.06 13.18
N ALA A 61 16.48 -3.01 12.35
CA ALA A 61 15.58 -1.86 12.49
C ALA A 61 14.12 -2.28 12.26
N ASP A 62 13.23 -1.82 13.15
CA ASP A 62 11.78 -2.03 13.00
C ASP A 62 11.19 -1.22 11.83
N GLN A 63 11.83 -0.09 11.51
CA GLN A 63 11.48 0.77 10.39
C GLN A 63 12.76 1.33 9.76
N SER A 64 12.80 1.33 8.44
CA SER A 64 13.84 2.00 7.66
C SER A 64 13.20 2.93 6.63
N ILE A 65 13.69 4.16 6.57
CA ILE A 65 13.17 5.23 5.70
C ILE A 65 14.35 5.78 4.90
N VAL A 66 14.15 5.90 3.58
CA VAL A 66 15.07 6.59 2.69
C VAL A 66 14.33 7.71 1.95
N GLN A 67 14.94 8.89 1.92
CA GLN A 67 14.41 10.07 1.25
C GLN A 67 15.38 10.49 0.15
N GLY A 68 14.87 10.59 -1.08
CA GLY A 68 15.56 11.21 -2.22
C GLY A 68 15.08 12.65 -2.45
N PHE A 69 15.32 13.19 -3.64
CA PHE A 69 14.89 14.55 -3.99
C PHE A 69 13.36 14.71 -4.05
N GLN A 70 12.65 13.72 -4.61
CA GLN A 70 11.20 13.77 -4.83
C GLN A 70 10.44 12.58 -4.23
N TYR A 71 11.14 11.54 -3.80
CA TYR A 71 10.54 10.27 -3.42
C TYR A 71 11.01 9.85 -2.05
N GLN A 72 10.09 9.31 -1.26
CA GLN A 72 10.38 8.60 -0.03
C GLN A 72 10.03 7.13 -0.23
N GLN A 73 10.84 6.27 0.37
CA GLN A 73 10.49 4.87 0.56
C GLN A 73 10.60 4.52 2.04
N THR A 74 9.66 3.72 2.50
CA THR A 74 9.61 3.22 3.87
C THR A 74 9.34 1.73 3.86
N VAL A 75 10.10 0.98 4.65
CA VAL A 75 9.84 -0.42 5.01
C VAL A 75 9.66 -0.50 6.52
N THR A 76 8.69 -1.30 6.98
CA THR A 76 8.32 -1.37 8.41
C THR A 76 7.89 -2.79 8.75
N ARG A 77 8.41 -3.33 9.86
CA ARG A 77 7.94 -4.58 10.45
C ARG A 77 6.59 -4.31 11.10
N VAL A 78 5.58 -5.06 10.70
CA VAL A 78 4.23 -4.93 11.25
C VAL A 78 3.62 -6.30 11.43
N ASP A 79 2.92 -6.49 12.54
CA ASP A 79 2.15 -7.70 12.80
C ASP A 79 0.68 -7.49 12.41
N ASN A 80 0.15 -8.38 11.57
CA ASN A 80 -1.28 -8.59 11.32
C ASN A 80 -2.17 -7.33 11.40
N GLN A 81 -1.91 -6.35 10.53
CA GLN A 81 -2.69 -5.12 10.50
C GLN A 81 -4.01 -5.28 9.73
N ASN A 82 -5.08 -4.69 10.26
CA ASN A 82 -6.31 -4.52 9.51
C ASN A 82 -6.26 -3.28 8.60
N LEU A 83 -7.19 -3.17 7.64
CA LEU A 83 -7.20 -2.07 6.66
C LEU A 83 -7.27 -0.68 7.32
N THR A 84 -8.05 -0.52 8.39
CA THR A 84 -8.16 0.75 9.10
C THR A 84 -6.82 1.16 9.70
N GLN A 85 -6.12 0.23 10.36
CA GLN A 85 -4.80 0.47 10.93
C GLN A 85 -3.77 0.85 9.86
N ILE A 86 -3.81 0.22 8.69
CA ILE A 86 -2.91 0.57 7.57
C ILE A 86 -3.19 1.99 7.08
N ILE A 87 -4.47 2.36 6.94
CA ILE A 87 -4.84 3.72 6.53
C ILE A 87 -4.35 4.75 7.55
N GLU A 88 -4.61 4.52 8.84
CA GLU A 88 -4.27 5.48 9.90
C GLU A 88 -2.76 5.60 10.13
N LYS A 89 -2.00 4.50 9.99
CA LYS A 89 -0.58 4.47 10.37
C LYS A 89 0.39 4.60 9.19
N SER A 90 -0.04 4.26 7.97
CA SER A 90 0.86 4.15 6.81
C SER A 90 0.53 5.12 5.68
N VAL A 91 -0.69 5.68 5.63
CA VAL A 91 -0.99 6.76 4.67
C VAL A 91 -0.53 8.08 5.29
N THR A 92 0.63 8.55 4.86
CA THR A 92 1.32 9.72 5.43
C THR A 92 0.97 11.06 4.77
N ILE A 93 0.02 11.06 3.84
CA ILE A 93 -0.36 12.24 3.05
C ILE A 93 -1.85 12.55 3.18
N ASP A 94 -2.20 13.83 3.12
CA ASP A 94 -3.59 14.28 3.00
C ASP A 94 -4.19 13.79 1.68
N THR A 95 -5.07 12.80 1.81
CA THR A 95 -5.58 12.03 0.68
C THR A 95 -7.08 12.20 0.52
N ASN A 96 -7.54 12.55 -0.68
CA ASN A 96 -8.96 12.58 -0.99
C ASN A 96 -9.54 11.17 -1.13
N ILE A 97 -8.79 10.25 -1.78
CA ILE A 97 -9.25 8.90 -2.14
C ILE A 97 -8.19 7.84 -1.80
N VAL A 98 -8.59 6.84 -1.02
CA VAL A 98 -7.82 5.61 -0.80
C VAL A 98 -8.40 4.49 -1.67
N LEU A 99 -7.61 3.97 -2.60
CA LEU A 99 -7.96 2.82 -3.43
C LEU A 99 -7.35 1.54 -2.86
N VAL A 100 -8.16 0.52 -2.65
CA VAL A 100 -7.74 -0.72 -2.00
C VAL A 100 -7.89 -1.91 -2.96
N GLU A 101 -6.78 -2.57 -3.33
CA GLU A 101 -6.80 -3.84 -4.06
C GLU A 101 -6.63 -5.02 -3.08
N GLY A 102 -7.67 -5.87 -2.96
CA GLY A 102 -7.64 -7.04 -2.07
C GLY A 102 -8.59 -6.93 -0.89
N PHE A 103 -8.20 -7.46 0.28
CA PHE A 103 -9.02 -7.53 1.49
C PHE A 103 -10.43 -8.15 1.31
N LYS A 104 -10.51 -9.33 0.65
CA LYS A 104 -11.78 -10.00 0.31
C LYS A 104 -12.78 -10.21 1.48
N MET A 105 -12.35 -10.12 2.74
CA MET A 105 -13.20 -10.34 3.92
C MET A 105 -13.61 -9.08 4.69
N LEU A 106 -13.13 -7.90 4.30
CA LEU A 106 -13.51 -6.65 4.97
C LEU A 106 -14.54 -5.91 4.11
N ILE A 107 -15.81 -5.98 4.53
CA ILE A 107 -16.80 -5.00 4.13
C ILE A 107 -16.65 -3.83 5.10
N LEU A 108 -16.10 -2.70 4.65
CA LEU A 108 -16.14 -1.47 5.42
C LEU A 108 -17.60 -1.09 5.62
N LYS A 109 -18.14 -1.29 6.83
CA LYS A 109 -19.45 -0.74 7.20
C LYS A 109 -19.30 0.78 7.24
N LYS A 110 -20.10 1.48 6.44
CA LYS A 110 -20.29 2.92 6.61
C LYS A 110 -20.88 3.14 8.01
N SER A 111 -20.17 3.89 8.85
CA SER A 111 -20.74 4.53 10.05
C SER A 111 -21.59 5.72 9.63
#